data_AF-A0A6A3LE47-F1
#
_entry.id   AF-A0A6A3LE47-F1
#
_cell.length_a   1.000
_cell.length_b   1.000
_cell.length_c   1.000
_cell.angle_alpha   90.00
_cell.angle_beta   90.00
_cell.angle_gamma   90.00
#
_symmetry.space_group_name_H-M   'P 1'
#
loop_
_entity.id
_entity.type
_entity.pdbx_description
1 polymer ?
#
loop_
_entity_poly.entity_id
_entity_poly.type
_entity_poly.pdbx_seq_one_letter_code
_entity_poly.pdbx_strand_id
1 'polypeptide(L)'
;MCVYHRRREGILVVVGVYVHDLLVTGMQQQAVDAFFGELTELSVKNLGPASKFLGMRVTYNEYEGCDLDQELAIEEMLREHGMASVHSVRTPIGAESNEIDEASDELLPMSGGDGVVTVRKFQSLVGSLMWVARRTCPDIAYAVLKAS
;
A
#
# COMPACT_ATOMS: atom_id res chain seq x y z
N MET A 1 12.28 -1.20 2.32
CA MET A 1 12.56 -1.38 0.88
C MET A 1 13.91 -0.76 0.60
N CYS A 2 14.83 -1.51 0.01
CA CYS A 2 16.10 -0.97 -0.43
C CYS A 2 16.06 -0.79 -1.96
N VAL A 3 16.62 0.30 -2.44
CA VAL A 3 16.76 0.55 -3.88
C VAL A 3 18.24 0.55 -4.21
N TYR A 4 18.64 -0.38 -5.07
CA TYR A 4 19.97 -0.46 -5.63
C TYR A 4 19.92 -0.01 -7.08
N HIS A 5 21.04 0.47 -7.59
CA HIS A 5 21.15 0.80 -9.00
C HIS A 5 22.51 0.38 -9.52
N ARG A 6 22.56 0.08 -10.82
CA ARG A 6 23.78 -0.24 -11.54
C ARG A 6 23.79 0.55 -12.84
N ARG A 7 24.91 1.20 -13.14
CA ARG A 7 25.13 1.89 -14.40
C ARG A 7 26.33 1.33 -15.13
N ARG A 8 26.13 0.84 -16.36
CA ARG A 8 27.20 0.34 -17.26
C ARG A 8 27.02 1.01 -18.62
N GLU A 9 28.08 1.62 -19.15
CA GLU A 9 28.06 2.28 -20.47
C GLU A 9 26.87 3.26 -20.65
N GLY A 10 26.51 3.95 -19.58
CA GLY A 10 25.38 4.89 -19.56
C GLY A 10 24.01 4.27 -19.30
N ILE A 11 23.85 2.95 -19.47
CA ILE A 11 22.59 2.21 -19.26
C ILE A 11 22.35 1.99 -17.77
N LEU A 12 21.20 2.43 -17.27
CA LEU A 12 20.77 2.29 -15.88
C LEU A 12 19.85 1.08 -15.69
N VAL A 13 20.14 0.28 -14.67
CA VAL A 13 19.24 -0.74 -14.10
C VAL A 13 18.98 -0.38 -12.64
N VAL A 14 17.72 -0.41 -12.22
CA VAL A 14 17.26 -0.13 -10.86
C VAL A 14 16.63 -1.39 -10.29
N VAL A 15 16.99 -1.72 -9.05
CA VAL A 15 16.57 -2.94 -8.37
C VAL A 15 15.96 -2.55 -7.03
N GLY A 16 14.65 -2.71 -6.90
CA GLY A 16 13.94 -2.66 -5.64
C GLY A 16 13.99 -4.02 -4.94
N VAL A 17 14.42 -4.05 -3.69
CA VAL A 17 14.50 -5.26 -2.87
C VAL A 17 13.59 -5.10 -1.66
N TYR A 18 12.72 -6.08 -1.45
CA TYR A 18 11.89 -6.18 -0.26
C TYR A 18 11.76 -7.61 0.22
N VAL A 19 12.41 -7.94 1.34
CA VAL A 19 12.42 -9.27 1.95
C VAL A 19 12.83 -10.34 0.93
N HIS A 20 11.87 -11.02 0.31
CA HIS A 20 12.09 -12.09 -0.68
C HIS A 20 11.79 -11.65 -2.12
N ASP A 21 11.24 -10.45 -2.32
CA ASP A 21 10.82 -9.95 -3.62
C ASP A 21 11.87 -9.01 -4.22
N LEU A 22 12.11 -9.20 -5.52
CA LEU A 22 12.92 -8.33 -6.36
C LEU A 22 12.05 -7.70 -7.44
N LEU A 23 12.06 -6.37 -7.50
CA LEU A 23 11.47 -5.61 -8.59
C LEU A 23 12.61 -4.96 -9.39
N VAL A 24 12.74 -5.32 -10.66
CA VAL A 24 13.83 -4.83 -11.53
C VAL A 24 13.24 -4.04 -12.68
N THR A 25 13.81 -2.86 -12.93
CA THR A 25 13.50 -2.04 -14.10
C THR A 25 14.78 -1.43 -14.67
N GLY A 26 14.76 -0.96 -15.91
CA GLY A 26 15.94 -0.40 -16.55
C GLY A 26 15.62 0.36 -17.83
N MET A 27 16.62 1.04 -18.38
CA MET A 27 16.49 1.81 -19.62
C MET A 27 16.28 0.92 -20.87
N GLN A 28 16.62 -0.36 -20.79
CA GLN A 28 16.53 -1.31 -21.89
C GLN A 28 16.13 -2.69 -21.36
N GLN A 29 15.21 -3.36 -22.05
CA GLN A 29 14.77 -4.71 -21.67
C GLN A 29 15.94 -5.70 -21.63
N GLN A 30 16.86 -5.62 -22.60
CA GLN A 30 18.06 -6.47 -22.66
C GLN A 30 18.95 -6.34 -21.40
N ALA A 31 19.00 -5.14 -20.78
CA ALA A 31 19.78 -4.94 -19.57
C ALA A 31 19.11 -5.55 -18.33
N VAL A 32 17.76 -5.57 -18.30
CA VAL A 32 16.97 -6.26 -17.28
C VAL A 32 17.11 -7.78 -17.42
N ASP A 33 17.01 -8.28 -18.65
CA ASP A 33 17.16 -9.72 -18.96
C ASP A 33 18.57 -10.21 -18.60
N ALA A 34 19.61 -9.45 -18.98
CA ALA A 34 20.99 -9.75 -18.61
C ALA A 34 21.19 -9.74 -17.08
N PHE A 35 20.58 -8.79 -16.37
CA PHE A 35 20.63 -8.75 -14.91
C PHE A 35 19.99 -10.00 -14.28
N PHE A 36 18.82 -10.43 -14.74
CA PHE A 36 18.22 -11.68 -14.27
C PHE A 36 19.05 -12.91 -14.64
N GLY A 37 19.71 -12.90 -15.81
CA GLY A 37 20.67 -13.94 -16.21
C GLY A 37 21.83 -14.08 -15.22
N GLU A 38 22.40 -12.97 -14.75
CA GLU A 38 23.45 -12.96 -13.72
C GLU A 38 22.96 -13.49 -12.35
N LEU A 39 21.65 -13.38 -12.06
CA LEU A 39 21.05 -13.85 -10.80
C LEU A 39 20.65 -15.33 -10.82
N THR A 40 20.86 -16.05 -11.92
CA THR A 40 20.48 -17.47 -12.03
C THR A 40 21.15 -18.33 -10.94
N GLU A 41 22.40 -18.03 -10.58
CA GLU A 41 23.14 -18.73 -9.52
C GLU A 41 22.51 -18.54 -8.13
N LEU A 42 21.76 -17.45 -7.94
CA LEU A 42 21.09 -17.13 -6.68
C LEU A 42 19.69 -17.75 -6.57
N SER A 43 19.30 -18.63 -7.49
CA SER A 43 17.98 -19.27 -7.53
C SER A 43 16.81 -18.27 -7.54
N VAL A 44 17.03 -17.07 -8.08
CA VAL A 44 15.98 -16.07 -8.23
C VAL A 44 15.05 -16.47 -9.36
N LYS A 45 13.77 -16.67 -9.05
CA LYS A 45 12.75 -16.96 -10.04
C LYS A 45 12.24 -15.66 -10.66
N ASN A 46 12.43 -15.50 -11.97
CA ASN A 46 11.77 -14.44 -12.73
C ASN A 46 10.29 -14.79 -12.91
N LEU A 47 9.40 -13.92 -12.43
CA LEU A 47 7.94 -14.08 -12.55
C LEU A 47 7.36 -13.35 -13.78
N GLY A 48 8.21 -12.71 -14.59
CA GLY A 48 7.80 -11.88 -15.71
C GLY A 48 7.44 -10.45 -15.26
N PRO A 49 6.64 -9.73 -16.07
CA PRO A 49 6.14 -8.41 -15.70
C PRO A 49 5.43 -8.41 -14.34
N ALA A 50 5.77 -7.45 -13.49
CA ALA A 50 5.16 -7.33 -12.18
C ALA A 50 3.66 -7.02 -12.32
N SER A 51 2.82 -7.88 -11.75
CA SER A 51 1.37 -7.65 -11.61
C SER A 51 0.96 -7.35 -10.16
N LYS A 52 1.82 -7.68 -9.19
CA LYS A 52 1.63 -7.39 -7.77
C LYS A 52 2.98 -7.13 -7.10
N PHE A 53 3.08 -6.08 -6.29
CA PHE A 53 4.27 -5.80 -5.48
C PHE A 53 3.87 -5.13 -4.16
N LEU A 54 4.37 -5.63 -3.03
CA LEU A 54 4.02 -5.13 -1.69
C LEU A 54 2.50 -5.09 -1.41
N GLY A 55 1.72 -6.00 -1.99
CA GLY A 55 0.26 -6.00 -1.85
C GLY A 55 -0.48 -4.98 -2.71
N MET A 56 0.23 -4.18 -3.52
CA MET A 56 -0.37 -3.31 -4.55
C MET A 56 -0.49 -4.07 -5.87
N ARG A 57 -1.56 -3.82 -6.62
CA ARG A 57 -1.68 -4.26 -8.00
C ARG A 57 -0.86 -3.32 -8.89
N VAL A 58 -0.17 -3.91 -9.86
CA VAL A 58 0.66 -3.19 -10.82
C VAL A 58 0.09 -3.46 -12.19
N THR A 59 -0.30 -2.38 -12.88
CA THR A 59 -0.73 -2.45 -14.27
C THR A 59 0.28 -1.67 -15.10
N TYR A 60 0.85 -2.31 -16.12
CA TYR A 60 1.83 -1.69 -17.00
C TYR A 60 1.36 -1.76 -18.45
N ASN A 61 1.44 -0.62 -19.13
CA ASN A 61 1.12 -0.44 -20.54
C ASN A 61 2.23 0.42 -21.16
N GLU A 62 2.75 0.01 -22.32
CA GLU A 62 3.83 0.74 -23.01
C GLU A 62 3.45 2.17 -23.40
N TYR A 63 2.15 2.44 -23.60
CA TYR A 63 1.63 3.75 -24.00
C TYR A 63 1.14 4.60 -22.83
N GLU A 64 0.54 3.96 -21.82
CA GLU A 64 -0.10 4.66 -20.67
C GLU A 64 0.81 4.71 -19.43
N GLY A 65 1.88 3.91 -19.40
CA GLY A 65 2.84 3.86 -18.32
C GLY A 65 2.49 2.80 -17.27
N CYS A 66 2.69 3.15 -16.00
CA CYS A 66 2.51 2.24 -14.87
C CYS A 66 1.48 2.81 -13.91
N ASP A 67 0.43 2.05 -13.65
CA ASP A 67 -0.59 2.33 -12.63
C ASP A 67 -0.41 1.40 -11.44
N LEU A 68 -0.62 1.97 -10.24
CA LEU A 68 -0.56 1.26 -8.97
C LEU A 68 -1.85 1.51 -8.20
N ASP A 69 -2.48 0.43 -7.75
CA ASP A 69 -3.67 0.53 -6.91
C ASP A 69 -3.68 -0.50 -5.77
N GLN A 70 -4.57 -0.25 -4.81
CA GLN A 70 -4.79 -1.10 -3.64
C GLN A 70 -6.25 -1.53 -3.52
N GLU A 71 -6.98 -1.61 -4.64
CA GLU A 71 -8.43 -1.89 -4.66
C GLU A 71 -8.77 -3.14 -3.84
N LEU A 72 -8.12 -4.27 -4.15
CA LEU A 72 -8.35 -5.53 -3.44
C LEU A 72 -8.09 -5.42 -1.92
N ALA A 73 -7.04 -4.70 -1.52
CA ALA A 73 -6.71 -4.53 -0.11
C ALA A 73 -7.73 -3.62 0.62
N ILE A 74 -8.24 -2.60 -0.08
CA ILE A 74 -9.29 -1.71 0.44
C ILE A 74 -10.60 -2.49 0.58
N GLU A 75 -10.99 -3.27 -0.42
CA GLU A 75 -12.20 -4.11 -0.37
C GLU A 75 -12.13 -5.15 0.76
N GLU A 76 -10.99 -5.81 0.94
CA GLU A 76 -10.74 -6.73 2.05
C GLU A 76 -10.87 -6.01 3.40
N MET A 77 -10.23 -4.85 3.56
CA MET A 77 -10.31 -4.05 4.79
C MET A 77 -11.76 -3.65 5.10
N LEU A 78 -12.52 -3.18 4.12
CA LEU A 78 -13.92 -2.79 4.29
C LEU A 78 -14.76 -3.98 4.74
N ARG A 79 -14.56 -5.15 4.12
CA ARG A 79 -15.27 -6.38 4.50
C ARG A 79 -14.93 -6.84 5.93
N GLU A 80 -13.66 -6.82 6.31
CA GLU A 80 -13.20 -7.18 7.66
C GLU A 80 -13.83 -6.32 8.76
N HIS A 81 -14.08 -5.05 8.47
CA HIS A 81 -14.67 -4.09 9.40
C HIS A 81 -16.19 -3.92 9.23
N GLY A 82 -16.84 -4.77 8.42
CA GLY A 82 -18.30 -4.73 8.22
C GLY A 82 -18.80 -3.52 7.43
N MET A 83 -17.92 -2.88 6.63
CA MET A 83 -18.18 -1.65 5.88
C MET A 83 -18.32 -1.87 4.36
N ALA A 84 -18.43 -3.12 3.90
CA ALA A 84 -18.47 -3.45 2.47
C ALA A 84 -19.66 -2.82 1.69
N SER A 85 -20.73 -2.44 2.37
CA SER A 85 -21.95 -1.86 1.79
C SER A 85 -22.12 -0.36 2.08
N VAL A 86 -21.11 0.30 2.66
CA VAL A 86 -21.17 1.72 3.01
C VAL A 86 -21.02 2.58 1.75
N HIS A 87 -21.73 3.71 1.71
CA HIS A 87 -21.62 4.68 0.61
C HIS A 87 -20.29 5.43 0.65
N SER A 88 -19.73 5.70 -0.53
CA SER A 88 -18.52 6.51 -0.65
C SER A 88 -18.81 7.98 -0.33
N VAL A 89 -17.81 8.64 0.27
CA VAL A 89 -17.82 10.08 0.53
C VAL A 89 -16.69 10.74 -0.24
N ARG A 90 -16.93 11.95 -0.77
CA ARG A 90 -15.89 12.71 -1.50
C ARG A 90 -14.91 13.41 -0.57
N THR A 91 -15.35 13.73 0.64
CA THR A 91 -14.53 14.39 1.66
C THR A 91 -14.50 13.48 2.89
N PRO A 92 -13.36 12.84 3.19
CA PRO A 92 -13.26 11.86 4.29
C PRO A 92 -13.47 12.46 5.68
N ILE A 93 -13.36 13.78 5.82
CA ILE A 93 -13.50 14.49 7.09
C ILE A 93 -14.21 15.84 6.90
N GLY A 94 -15.23 16.10 7.72
CA GLY A 94 -15.99 17.35 7.71
C GLY A 94 -15.49 18.37 8.74
N ALA A 95 -16.09 19.56 8.74
CA ALA A 95 -15.76 20.63 9.69
C ALA A 95 -16.18 20.26 11.11
N GLU A 96 -17.28 19.53 11.25
CA GLU A 96 -17.82 18.98 12.50
C GLU A 96 -16.83 18.07 13.22
N SER A 97 -15.92 17.41 12.51
CA SER A 97 -14.92 16.55 13.13
C SER A 97 -13.84 17.35 13.88
N ASN A 98 -13.74 18.67 13.72
CA ASN A 98 -12.79 19.53 14.45
C ASN A 98 -13.31 19.95 15.83
N GLU A 99 -14.58 19.74 16.11
CA GLU A 99 -15.18 20.07 17.40
C GLU A 99 -14.86 18.95 18.38
N ILE A 100 -14.16 19.29 19.47
CA ILE A 100 -13.95 18.37 20.58
C ILE A 100 -15.23 18.42 21.39
N ASP A 101 -16.04 17.37 21.29
CA ASP A 101 -17.22 17.24 22.13
C ASP A 101 -16.74 16.83 23.54
N GLU A 102 -16.59 17.81 24.44
CA GLU A 102 -16.14 17.60 25.83
C GLU A 102 -17.05 16.62 26.62
N ALA A 103 -18.20 16.24 26.04
CA ALA A 103 -19.17 15.33 26.62
C ALA A 103 -18.84 13.84 26.46
N SER A 104 -17.87 13.45 25.61
CA SER A 104 -17.55 12.03 25.34
C SER A 104 -16.11 11.66 25.66
N ASP A 105 -15.70 11.81 26.92
CA ASP A 105 -14.39 11.36 27.44
C ASP A 105 -14.32 9.84 27.72
N GLU A 106 -15.33 9.06 27.27
CA GLU A 106 -15.31 7.61 27.43
C GLU A 106 -14.25 6.97 26.52
N LEU A 107 -13.15 6.55 27.14
CA LEU A 107 -12.10 5.78 26.47
C LEU A 107 -12.64 4.43 25.97
N LEU A 108 -12.19 4.03 24.79
CA LEU A 108 -12.49 2.70 24.26
C LEU A 108 -11.94 1.61 25.21
N PRO A 109 -12.68 0.50 25.40
CA PRO A 109 -12.23 -0.59 26.23
C PRO A 109 -11.04 -1.33 25.60
N MET A 110 -10.17 -1.88 26.44
CA MET A 110 -9.01 -2.70 26.01
C MET A 110 -9.43 -4.07 25.46
N SER A 111 -10.55 -4.60 25.95
CA SER A 111 -11.12 -5.89 25.55
C SER A 111 -12.65 -5.79 25.59
N GLY A 112 -13.32 -6.52 24.71
CA GLY A 112 -14.76 -6.53 24.60
C GLY A 112 -15.23 -7.76 23.82
N GLY A 113 -16.49 -8.12 24.00
CA GLY A 113 -17.13 -9.19 23.25
C GLY A 113 -17.33 -8.84 21.78
N ASP A 114 -18.06 -9.71 21.08
CA ASP A 114 -18.43 -9.45 19.70
C ASP A 114 -19.26 -8.17 19.57
N GLY A 115 -19.04 -7.39 18.52
CA GLY A 115 -19.67 -6.08 18.31
C GLY A 115 -19.11 -4.90 19.11
N VAL A 116 -18.28 -5.10 20.13
CA VAL A 116 -17.64 -3.99 20.87
C VAL A 116 -16.40 -3.49 20.11
N VAL A 117 -16.32 -2.18 19.88
CA VAL A 117 -15.12 -1.51 19.35
C VAL A 117 -14.11 -1.36 20.48
N THR A 118 -12.94 -1.98 20.31
CA THR A 118 -11.85 -1.91 21.29
C THR A 118 -10.71 -1.06 20.76
N VAL A 119 -9.81 -0.63 21.65
CA VAL A 119 -8.58 0.08 21.28
C VAL A 119 -7.82 -0.67 20.18
N ARG A 120 -7.72 -2.01 20.27
CA ARG A 120 -7.03 -2.84 19.29
C ARG A 120 -7.70 -2.83 17.90
N LYS A 121 -9.04 -2.93 17.85
CA LYS A 121 -9.78 -2.88 16.58
C LYS A 121 -9.62 -1.52 15.91
N PHE A 122 -9.72 -0.44 16.69
CA PHE A 122 -9.51 0.92 16.19
C PHE A 122 -8.07 1.12 15.65
N GLN A 123 -7.05 0.74 16.42
CA GLN A 123 -5.65 0.84 16.00
C GLN A 123 -5.35 -0.01 14.75
N SER A 124 -5.95 -1.20 14.65
CA SER A 124 -5.84 -2.05 13.46
C SER A 124 -6.42 -1.36 12.22
N LEU A 125 -7.62 -0.78 12.34
CA LEU A 125 -8.26 -0.03 11.26
C LEU A 125 -7.43 1.19 10.82
N VAL A 126 -6.99 2.01 11.78
CA VAL A 126 -6.14 3.18 11.51
C VAL A 126 -4.83 2.74 10.85
N GLY A 127 -4.20 1.67 11.32
CA GLY A 127 -2.99 1.12 10.70
C GLY A 127 -3.19 0.69 9.24
N SER A 128 -4.30 0.02 8.95
CA SER A 128 -4.68 -0.36 7.58
C SER A 128 -4.95 0.86 6.69
N LEU A 129 -5.65 1.88 7.22
CA LEU A 129 -5.87 3.15 6.51
C LEU A 129 -4.57 3.93 6.28
N MET A 130 -3.63 3.92 7.24
CA MET A 130 -2.32 4.54 7.08
C MET A 130 -1.51 3.89 5.96
N TRP A 131 -1.63 2.57 5.79
CA TRP A 131 -1.00 1.86 4.68
C TRP A 131 -1.55 2.33 3.33
N VAL A 132 -2.88 2.47 3.23
CA VAL A 132 -3.56 2.96 2.02
C VAL A 132 -3.17 4.41 1.70
N ALA A 133 -3.21 5.27 2.71
CA ALA A 133 -2.90 6.69 2.59
C ALA A 133 -1.46 6.95 2.11
N ARG A 134 -0.51 6.11 2.52
CA ARG A 134 0.92 6.27 2.20
C ARG A 134 1.31 5.76 0.82
N ARG A 135 0.44 5.02 0.13
CA ARG A 135 0.78 4.30 -1.09
C ARG A 135 0.04 4.83 -2.30
N THR A 136 -1.28 4.64 -2.36
CA THR A 136 -2.06 4.96 -3.57
C THR A 136 -3.15 6.00 -3.35
N CYS A 137 -3.51 6.32 -2.09
CA CYS A 137 -4.58 7.26 -1.78
C CYS A 137 -4.11 8.39 -0.83
N PRO A 138 -3.18 9.27 -1.25
CA PRO A 138 -2.71 10.36 -0.39
C PRO A 138 -3.79 11.39 -0.02
N ASP A 139 -4.93 11.40 -0.74
CA ASP A 139 -6.09 12.26 -0.52
C ASP A 139 -6.76 12.02 0.85
N ILE A 140 -6.68 10.80 1.41
CA ILE A 140 -7.23 10.50 2.74
C ILE A 140 -6.24 10.76 3.88
N ALA A 141 -4.98 11.10 3.57
CA ALA A 141 -3.90 11.11 4.56
C ALA A 141 -4.15 12.05 5.75
N TYR A 142 -4.76 13.21 5.50
CA TYR A 142 -5.12 14.16 6.56
C TYR A 142 -6.16 13.58 7.54
N ALA A 143 -7.22 12.97 7.01
CA ALA A 143 -8.28 12.37 7.83
C ALA A 143 -7.75 11.21 8.68
N VAL A 144 -6.91 10.36 8.08
CA VAL A 144 -6.27 9.23 8.78
C VAL A 144 -5.32 9.72 9.87
N LEU A 145 -4.50 10.74 9.58
CA LEU A 145 -3.58 11.32 10.56
C LEU A 145 -4.32 11.88 11.78
N LYS A 146 -5.46 12.53 11.55
CA LYS A 146 -6.25 13.09 12.65
C LYS A 146 -6.92 12.03 13.53
N ALA A 147 -7.18 10.84 12.97
CA ALA A 147 -7.68 9.68 13.72
C ALA A 147 -6.58 8.86 14.39
N SER A 148 -5.29 9.19 14.16
CA SER A 148 -4.13 8.44 14.67
C SER A 148 -3.72 8.84 16.08
#